data_AF-A0A931T3L4-F1
#
_entry.id   AF-A0A931T3L4-F1
#
_cell.length_a   1.000
_cell.length_b   1.000
_cell.length_c   1.000
_cell.angle_alpha   90.00
_cell.angle_beta   90.00
_cell.angle_gamma   90.00
#
_symmetry.space_group_name_H-M   'P 1'
#
loop_
_entity.id
_entity.type
_entity.pdbx_description
1 polymer ?
#
loop_
_entity_poly.entity_id
_entity_poly.type
_entity_poly.pdbx_seq_one_letter_code
_entity_poly.pdbx_strand_id
1 'polypeptide(L)'
;MNNPTVVLHCAFGLLLAAISIPLVLRRIPMNHAYGFRIASAFKSDDCWYDINAYGGRIFLVYGVLLTVFGYAARDFAPDPRSVWSLPWNIGPLLITLVLIVPVVIFGNRRAAREG
;
A
#
# COMPACT_ATOMS: atom_id res chain seq x y z
N MET A 1 4.59 7.62 -22.85
CA MET A 1 3.70 7.96 -21.71
C MET A 1 3.80 9.46 -21.51
N ASN A 2 2.92 10.26 -22.14
CA ASN A 2 3.04 11.73 -22.09
C ASN A 2 2.01 12.40 -21.17
N ASN A 3 1.11 11.62 -20.54
CA ASN A 3 0.18 12.14 -19.53
C ASN A 3 0.81 11.96 -18.12
N PRO A 4 1.05 13.07 -17.36
CA PRO A 4 1.67 13.00 -16.04
C PRO A 4 0.82 12.21 -15.02
N THR A 5 -0.51 12.18 -15.20
CA THR A 5 -1.41 11.36 -14.38
C THR A 5 -1.09 9.87 -14.54
N VAL A 6 -0.88 9.37 -15.76
CA VAL A 6 -0.53 7.96 -16.00
C VAL A 6 0.81 7.61 -15.36
N VAL A 7 1.80 8.49 -15.51
CA VAL A 7 3.13 8.31 -14.90
C VAL A 7 3.02 8.23 -13.38
N LEU A 8 2.22 9.11 -12.76
CA LEU A 8 2.02 9.13 -11.31
C LEU A 8 1.45 7.80 -10.80
N HIS A 9 0.41 7.25 -11.44
CA HIS A 9 -0.20 5.99 -11.02
C HIS A 9 0.76 4.80 -11.17
N CYS A 10 1.45 4.72 -12.31
CA CYS A 10 2.41 3.65 -12.56
C CYS A 10 3.57 3.71 -11.57
N ALA A 11 4.16 4.90 -11.37
CA ALA A 11 5.29 5.10 -10.47
C ALA A 11 4.91 4.84 -9.02
N PHE A 12 3.76 5.37 -8.56
CA PHE A 12 3.29 5.15 -7.19
C PHE A 12 2.94 3.68 -6.94
N GLY A 13 2.25 3.01 -7.87
CA GLY A 13 1.94 1.58 -7.76
C GLY A 13 3.20 0.70 -7.72
N LEU A 14 4.18 0.98 -8.59
CA LEU A 14 5.45 0.26 -8.61
C LEU A 14 6.25 0.49 -7.33
N LEU A 15 6.30 1.74 -6.85
CA LEU A 15 6.96 2.07 -5.58
C LEU A 15 6.30 1.31 -4.43
N LEU A 16 4.97 1.34 -4.34
CA LEU A 16 4.21 0.67 -3.29
C LEU A 16 4.44 -0.85 -3.30
N ALA A 17 4.45 -1.44 -4.49
CA ALA A 17 4.76 -2.86 -4.69
C ALA A 17 6.20 -3.16 -4.24
N ALA A 18 7.18 -2.40 -4.71
CA ALA A 18 8.59 -2.60 -4.39
C ALA A 18 8.86 -2.52 -2.88
N ILE A 19 8.36 -1.49 -2.20
CA ILE A 19 8.51 -1.34 -0.75
C ILE A 19 7.65 -2.34 0.04
N SER A 20 6.77 -3.11 -0.59
CA SER A 20 6.02 -4.16 0.10
C SER A 20 6.77 -5.49 0.10
N ILE A 21 7.60 -5.75 -0.91
CA ILE A 21 8.34 -7.01 -1.08
C ILE A 21 9.12 -7.42 0.17
N PRO A 22 10.02 -6.61 0.77
CA PRO A 22 10.81 -7.08 1.90
C PRO A 22 9.96 -7.32 3.16
N LEU A 23 8.79 -6.67 3.29
CA LEU A 23 7.82 -6.94 4.36
C LEU A 23 7.15 -8.30 4.16
N VAL A 24 6.70 -8.60 2.93
CA VAL A 24 6.10 -9.90 2.57
C VAL A 24 7.09 -11.05 2.78
N LEU A 25 8.36 -10.82 2.45
CA LEU A 25 9.45 -11.78 2.63
C LEU A 25 9.96 -11.86 4.08
N ARG A 26 9.37 -11.10 5.03
CA ARG A 26 9.73 -11.08 6.45
C ARG A 26 11.23 -10.79 6.67
N ARG A 27 11.81 -9.89 5.87
CA ARG A 27 13.25 -9.56 5.89
C ARG A 27 13.60 -8.38 6.78
N ILE A 28 12.59 -7.62 7.21
CA ILE A 28 12.78 -6.37 7.94
C ILE A 28 12.58 -6.64 9.43
N PRO A 29 13.62 -6.52 10.27
CA PRO A 29 13.46 -6.66 11.72
C PRO A 29 12.65 -5.50 12.30
N MET A 30 12.15 -5.70 13.53
CA MET A 30 11.41 -4.68 14.26
C MET A 30 12.19 -3.37 14.33
N ASN A 31 11.56 -2.27 13.89
CA ASN A 31 12.21 -0.97 13.81
C ASN A 31 11.20 0.19 13.85
N HIS A 32 11.70 1.41 14.05
CA HIS A 32 10.87 2.61 14.19
C HIS A 32 10.71 3.44 12.90
N ALA A 33 11.26 3.01 11.75
CA ALA A 33 11.26 3.81 10.52
C ALA A 33 10.38 3.22 9.41
N TYR A 34 10.30 1.90 9.29
CA TYR A 34 9.78 1.21 8.11
C TYR A 34 8.90 0.01 8.48
N GLY A 35 7.78 -0.11 7.76
CA GLY A 35 6.74 -1.11 7.99
C GLY A 35 5.44 -0.53 8.53
N PHE A 36 4.48 -1.41 8.81
CA PHE A 36 3.21 -1.10 9.47
C PHE A 36 3.41 -0.96 10.98
N ARG A 37 3.73 0.27 11.41
CA ARG A 37 4.11 0.62 12.78
C ARG A 37 2.90 0.90 13.69
N ILE A 38 1.94 -0.01 13.71
CA ILE A 38 0.81 0.04 14.65
C ILE A 38 1.23 -0.54 16.00
N ALA A 39 0.61 -0.12 17.09
CA ALA A 39 1.01 -0.56 18.44
C ALA A 39 1.06 -2.09 18.60
N SER A 40 0.13 -2.81 17.97
CA SER A 40 0.10 -4.27 17.95
C SER A 40 1.30 -4.93 17.25
N ALA A 41 1.97 -4.25 16.31
CA ALA A 41 3.17 -4.74 15.64
C ALA A 41 4.40 -4.78 16.55
N PHE A 42 4.43 -3.97 17.61
CA PHE A 42 5.56 -3.90 18.55
C PHE A 42 5.39 -4.83 19.77
N LYS A 43 4.35 -5.68 19.80
CA LYS A 43 4.11 -6.58 20.94
C LYS A 43 5.17 -7.69 21.03
N SER A 44 5.63 -8.20 19.89
CA SER A 44 6.61 -9.28 19.75
C SER A 44 7.19 -9.30 18.33
N ASP A 45 8.32 -9.98 18.13
CA ASP A 45 8.88 -10.18 16.79
C ASP A 45 7.92 -10.95 15.87
N ASP A 46 7.18 -11.92 16.41
CA ASP A 46 6.20 -12.67 15.65
C ASP A 46 5.04 -11.80 15.18
N CYS A 47 4.49 -10.95 16.07
CA CYS A 47 3.50 -9.93 15.70
C CYS A 47 4.05 -8.98 14.63
N TRP A 48 5.29 -8.51 14.80
CA TRP A 48 5.93 -7.62 13.84
C TRP A 48 5.93 -8.23 12.44
N TYR A 49 6.46 -9.45 12.31
CA TYR A 49 6.59 -10.09 11.00
C TYR A 49 5.23 -10.49 10.41
N ASP A 50 4.27 -10.95 11.22
CA ASP A 50 2.94 -11.32 10.73
C ASP A 50 2.15 -10.12 10.21
N ILE A 51 2.14 -9.03 10.98
CA ILE A 51 1.41 -7.81 10.63
C ILE A 51 2.04 -7.15 9.40
N ASN A 52 3.37 -7.06 9.35
CA ASN A 52 4.06 -6.49 8.20
C ASN A 52 3.91 -7.34 6.94
N ALA A 53 3.98 -8.67 7.05
CA ALA A 53 3.77 -9.54 5.90
C ALA A 53 2.33 -9.44 5.38
N TYR A 54 1.34 -9.36 6.28
CA TYR A 54 -0.07 -9.19 5.89
C TYR A 54 -0.33 -7.85 5.20
N GLY A 55 0.08 -6.74 5.81
CA GLY A 55 -0.07 -5.42 5.20
C GLY A 55 0.73 -5.28 3.91
N GLY A 56 1.94 -5.85 3.87
CA GLY A 56 2.76 -5.92 2.68
C GLY A 56 2.06 -6.65 1.54
N ARG A 57 1.36 -7.76 1.79
CA ARG A 57 0.61 -8.47 0.73
C ARG A 57 -0.52 -7.62 0.16
N ILE A 58 -1.27 -6.93 1.02
CA ILE A 58 -2.34 -6.02 0.60
C ILE A 58 -1.77 -4.92 -0.29
N PHE A 59 -0.69 -4.27 0.16
CA PHE A 59 -0.09 -3.13 -0.54
C PHE A 59 0.68 -3.54 -1.80
N LEU A 60 1.25 -4.75 -1.82
CA LEU A 60 1.84 -5.35 -3.01
C LEU A 60 0.79 -5.59 -4.09
N VAL A 61 -0.31 -6.27 -3.75
CA VAL A 61 -1.41 -6.54 -4.69
C VAL A 61 -2.01 -5.22 -5.18
N TYR A 62 -2.28 -4.29 -4.26
CA TYR A 62 -2.82 -2.98 -4.62
C TYR A 62 -1.87 -2.19 -5.52
N GLY A 63 -0.58 -2.15 -5.21
CA GLY A 63 0.43 -1.48 -6.04
C GLY A 63 0.48 -2.03 -7.46
N VAL A 64 0.48 -3.35 -7.62
CA VAL A 64 0.41 -4.01 -8.94
C VAL A 64 -0.88 -3.64 -9.67
N LEU A 65 -2.03 -3.74 -9.01
CA LEU A 65 -3.32 -3.38 -9.61
C LEU A 65 -3.37 -1.91 -10.03
N LEU A 66 -2.78 -1.02 -9.23
CA LEU A 66 -2.71 0.41 -9.53
C LEU A 66 -1.81 0.70 -10.74
N THR A 67 -0.68 0.02 -10.85
CA THR A 67 0.18 0.12 -12.03
C THR A 67 -0.53 -0.39 -13.29
N VAL A 68 -1.21 -1.54 -13.19
CA VAL A 68 -2.00 -2.09 -14.31
C VAL A 68 -3.12 -1.13 -14.69
N PHE A 69 -3.86 -0.58 -13.71
CA PHE A 69 -4.89 0.42 -13.94
C PHE A 69 -4.34 1.67 -14.65
N GLY A 70 -3.25 2.25 -14.14
CA GLY A 70 -2.63 3.43 -14.74
C GLY A 70 -2.22 3.19 -16.20
N TYR A 71 -1.65 2.03 -16.51
CA TYR A 71 -1.25 1.68 -17.87
C TYR A 71 -2.42 1.33 -18.80
N ALA A 72 -3.40 0.57 -18.30
CA ALA A 72 -4.55 0.11 -19.08
C ALA A 72 -5.57 1.22 -19.34
N ALA A 73 -5.78 2.12 -18.37
CA ALA A 73 -6.72 3.24 -18.48
C ALA A 73 -6.09 4.51 -19.07
N ARG A 74 -4.87 4.43 -19.63
CA ARG A 74 -4.10 5.59 -20.10
C ARG A 74 -4.83 6.46 -21.14
N ASP A 75 -5.64 5.83 -21.99
CA ASP A 75 -6.37 6.51 -23.07
C ASP A 75 -7.66 7.20 -22.54
N PHE A 76 -8.08 6.85 -21.31
CA PHE A 76 -9.19 7.46 -20.59
C PHE A 76 -8.72 8.45 -19.51
N ALA A 77 -7.41 8.59 -19.31
CA ALA A 77 -6.87 9.46 -18.27
C ALA A 77 -7.24 10.93 -18.58
N PRO A 78 -7.85 11.66 -17.62
CA PRO A 78 -8.27 13.04 -17.83
C PRO A 78 -7.08 13.95 -18.16
N ASP A 79 -7.34 15.04 -18.87
CA ASP A 79 -6.37 16.11 -19.04
C ASP A 79 -5.94 16.62 -17.65
N PRO A 80 -4.64 16.79 -17.37
CA PRO A 80 -4.15 17.27 -16.07
C PRO A 80 -4.78 18.60 -15.61
N ARG A 81 -5.19 19.46 -16.55
CA ARG A 81 -5.83 20.75 -16.30
C ARG A 81 -7.33 20.65 -16.03
N SER A 82 -7.93 19.48 -16.25
CA SER A 82 -9.34 19.22 -15.99
C SER A 82 -9.61 19.06 -14.50
N VAL A 83 -10.77 19.56 -14.02
CA VAL A 83 -11.27 19.32 -12.66
C VAL A 83 -11.39 17.81 -12.37
N TRP A 84 -11.65 17.00 -13.40
CA TRP A 84 -11.75 15.54 -13.27
C TRP A 84 -10.42 14.85 -12.96
N SER A 85 -9.28 15.54 -13.13
CA SER A 85 -7.97 15.01 -12.74
C SER A 85 -7.86 14.85 -11.22
N LEU A 86 -8.54 15.68 -10.43
CA LEU A 86 -8.53 15.61 -8.96
C LEU A 86 -9.07 14.27 -8.44
N PRO A 87 -10.35 13.89 -8.66
CA PRO A 87 -10.88 12.63 -8.15
C PRO A 87 -10.14 11.42 -8.73
N TRP A 88 -9.66 11.52 -9.97
CA TRP A 88 -8.85 10.48 -10.60
C TRP A 88 -7.53 10.22 -9.84
N ASN A 89 -6.81 11.27 -9.43
CA ASN A 89 -5.55 11.13 -8.70
C ASN A 89 -5.75 10.88 -7.19
N ILE A 90 -6.75 11.50 -6.58
CA ILE A 90 -6.99 11.40 -5.13
C ILE A 90 -7.65 10.08 -4.75
N GLY A 91 -8.52 9.52 -5.60
CA GLY A 91 -9.22 8.26 -5.33
C GLY A 91 -8.28 7.12 -4.92
N PRO A 92 -7.22 6.82 -5.69
CA PRO A 92 -6.24 5.80 -5.32
C PRO A 92 -5.48 6.08 -4.01
N LEU A 93 -5.25 7.35 -3.67
CA LEU A 93 -4.61 7.71 -2.39
C LEU A 93 -5.57 7.43 -1.22
N LEU A 94 -6.86 7.76 -1.38
CA LEU A 94 -7.88 7.43 -0.38
C LEU A 94 -8.02 5.92 -0.19
N ILE A 95 -8.01 5.14 -1.28
CA ILE A 95 -8.03 3.67 -1.18
C ILE A 95 -6.82 3.16 -0.40
N THR A 96 -5.62 3.72 -0.61
CA THR A 96 -4.42 3.35 0.15
C THR A 96 -4.63 3.53 1.66
N LEU A 97 -5.27 4.63 2.09
CA LEU A 97 -5.60 4.87 3.49
C LEU A 97 -6.64 3.88 4.01
N VAL A 98 -7.69 3.59 3.23
CA VAL A 98 -8.71 2.60 3.59
C VAL A 98 -8.10 1.20 3.75
N LEU A 99 -7.12 0.84 2.92
CA LEU A 99 -6.42 -0.45 3.01
C LEU A 99 -5.56 -0.61 4.28
N ILE A 100 -5.34 0.46 5.06
CA ILE A 100 -4.70 0.34 6.39
C ILE A 100 -5.66 -0.30 7.41
N VAL A 101 -6.97 -0.10 7.24
CA VAL A 101 -8.00 -0.63 8.16
C VAL A 101 -7.91 -2.15 8.34
N PRO A 102 -7.89 -2.99 7.28
CA PRO A 102 -7.73 -4.43 7.46
C PRO A 102 -6.40 -4.80 8.14
N VAL A 103 -5.32 -4.03 7.93
CA VAL A 103 -4.03 -4.26 8.59
C VAL A 103 -4.14 -4.01 10.10
N VAL A 104 -4.79 -2.93 10.51
CA VAL A 104 -5.06 -2.61 11.92
C VAL A 104 -5.93 -3.68 12.57
N ILE A 105 -7.01 -4.09 11.89
CA ILE A 105 -7.92 -5.13 12.39
C ILE A 105 -7.18 -6.46 12.55
N PHE A 106 -6.41 -6.86 11.54
CA PHE A 106 -5.60 -8.07 11.59
C PHE A 106 -4.59 -8.00 12.73
N GLY A 107 -3.86 -6.88 12.87
CA GLY A 107 -2.84 -6.73 13.89
C GLY A 107 -3.38 -6.77 15.30
N ASN A 108 -4.51 -6.11 15.57
CA ASN A 108 -5.14 -6.16 16.89
C ASN A 108 -5.62 -7.57 17.24
N ARG A 109 -6.18 -8.31 16.27
CA ARG A 109 -6.57 -9.71 16.46
C ARG A 109 -5.37 -10.63 16.68
N ARG A 110 -4.27 -10.40 15.95
CA ARG A 110 -3.04 -11.19 16.05
C ARG A 110 -2.36 -11.00 17.41
N ALA A 111 -2.28 -9.77 17.89
CA ALA A 111 -1.72 -9.43 19.19
C ALA A 111 -2.56 -9.99 20.35
N ALA A 112 -3.90 -9.97 20.23
CA ALA A 112 -4.80 -10.53 21.25
C ALA A 112 -4.65 -12.05 21.45
N ARG A 113 -4.11 -12.78 20.46
CA ARG A 113 -3.88 -14.24 20.55
C ARG A 113 -2.55 -14.63 21.21
N GLU A 114 -1.66 -13.66 21.46
CA GLU A 114 -0.36 -13.90 22.13
C GLU A 114 -0.35 -13.58 23.62
N GLY A 115 -1.41 -12.93 24.13
CA GLY A 115 -1.56 -12.66 25.57
C GLY A 115 -2.40 -13.76 26.20
#